data_AF-A0A2V8QLF4-F1
#
_entry.id   AF-A0A2V8QLF4-F1
#
_cell.length_a   1.000
_cell.length_b   1.000
_cell.length_c   1.000
_cell.angle_alpha   90.00
_cell.angle_beta   90.00
_cell.angle_gamma   90.00
#
_symmetry.space_group_name_H-M   'P 1'
#
loop_
_entity.id
_entity.type
_entity.pdbx_description
1 polymer ?
#
loop_
_entity_poly.entity_id
_entity_poly.type
_entity_poly.pdbx_seq_one_letter_code
_entity_poly.pdbx_strand_id
1 'polypeptide(L)' 'MTESASLPMNFGGIAEAEFSSFEKARVLVWPISYEGTVSYGGGTGQGAAAIIDASRNMELYDEETD' A
#
# COMPACT_ATOMS: atom_id res chain seq x y z
N MET A 1 13.47 13.14 -8.03
CA MET A 1 12.68 11.92 -7.79
C MET A 1 12.45 11.84 -6.30
N THR A 2 11.24 11.51 -5.84
CA THR A 2 10.99 11.35 -4.39
C THR A 2 11.70 10.10 -3.89
N GLU A 3 12.11 10.08 -2.61
CA GLU A 3 12.68 8.88 -1.96
C GLU A 3 11.75 7.66 -2.13
N SER A 4 10.43 7.88 -2.05
CA SER A 4 9.43 6.84 -2.24
C SER A 4 9.45 6.19 -3.63
N ALA A 5 10.01 6.84 -4.66
CA ALA A 5 9.98 6.31 -6.03
C ALA A 5 10.77 4.99 -6.19
N SER A 6 11.76 4.73 -5.35
CA SER A 6 12.56 3.49 -5.37
C SER A 6 12.00 2.37 -4.49
N LEU A 7 11.00 2.66 -3.63
CA LEU A 7 10.41 1.67 -2.72
C LEU A 7 9.54 0.66 -3.48
N PRO A 8 9.32 -0.56 -2.95
CA PRO A 8 8.40 -1.51 -3.57
C PRO A 8 6.94 -1.01 -3.62
N MET A 9 6.16 -1.59 -4.53
CA MET A 9 4.70 -1.37 -4.62
C MET A 9 3.94 -2.32 -3.69
N ASN A 10 4.20 -2.22 -2.40
CA ASN A 10 3.43 -2.85 -1.32
C ASN A 10 2.95 -1.76 -0.33
N PHE A 11 2.04 -2.13 0.58
CA PHE A 11 1.53 -1.17 1.56
C PHE A 11 2.67 -0.72 2.49
N GLY A 12 2.89 0.59 2.59
CA GLY A 12 3.99 1.19 3.36
C GLY A 12 5.33 1.26 2.63
N GLY A 13 5.49 0.62 1.46
CA GLY A 13 6.77 0.63 0.74
C GLY A 13 7.91 -0.11 1.45
N ILE A 14 7.59 -1.16 2.20
CA ILE A 14 8.52 -1.94 3.02
C ILE A 14 9.45 -2.75 2.11
N ALA A 15 10.76 -2.46 2.15
CA ALA A 15 11.77 -3.09 1.31
C ALA A 15 12.28 -4.42 1.88
N GLU A 16 12.25 -4.54 3.20
CA GLU A 16 12.76 -5.69 3.94
C GLU A 16 11.77 -6.86 3.86
N ALA A 17 12.21 -7.97 3.28
CA ALA A 17 11.39 -9.17 3.12
C ALA A 17 10.95 -9.78 4.46
N GLU A 18 11.69 -9.54 5.55
CA GLU A 18 11.30 -10.03 6.87
C GLU A 18 10.01 -9.40 7.40
N PHE A 19 9.69 -8.18 6.98
CA PHE A 19 8.49 -7.44 7.37
C PHE A 19 7.37 -7.47 6.32
N SER A 20 7.68 -7.88 5.08
CA SER A 20 6.74 -7.84 3.95
C SER A 20 6.45 -9.19 3.28
N SER A 21 7.15 -10.26 3.67
CA SER A 21 6.94 -11.60 3.10
C SER A 21 5.55 -12.17 3.40
N PHE A 22 4.97 -12.82 2.39
CA PHE A 22 3.64 -13.42 2.48
C PHE A 22 3.59 -14.54 3.53
N GLU A 23 4.66 -15.34 3.64
CA GLU A 23 4.74 -16.50 4.52
C GLU A 23 4.78 -16.13 6.01
N LYS A 24 5.28 -14.92 6.33
CA LYS A 24 5.42 -14.44 7.72
C LYS A 24 4.37 -13.40 8.10
N ALA A 25 3.65 -12.85 7.13
CA ALA A 25 2.69 -11.77 7.35
C ALA A 25 1.58 -12.20 8.31
N ARG A 26 1.33 -11.38 9.35
CA ARG A 26 0.17 -11.54 10.25
C ARG A 26 -1.10 -10.93 9.66
N VAL A 27 -0.94 -9.96 8.77
CA VAL A 27 -2.01 -9.21 8.11
C VAL A 27 -1.71 -9.15 6.63
N LEU A 28 -2.73 -9.40 5.80
CA LEU A 28 -2.64 -9.26 4.35
C LEU A 28 -3.47 -8.05 3.90
N VAL A 29 -2.82 -7.10 3.23
CA VAL A 29 -3.50 -6.04 2.49
C VAL A 29 -3.74 -6.53 1.07
N TRP A 30 -4.97 -6.94 0.77
CA TRP A 30 -5.35 -7.41 -0.57
C TRP A 30 -6.06 -6.30 -1.36
N PRO A 31 -5.42 -5.72 -2.40
CA PRO A 31 -6.06 -4.72 -3.26
C PRO A 31 -7.11 -5.37 -4.17
N ILE A 32 -8.37 -4.92 -4.06
CA ILE A 32 -9.47 -5.33 -4.97
C ILE A 32 -9.98 -4.10 -5.71
N SER A 33 -9.63 -4.00 -6.99
CA SER A 33 -9.98 -2.89 -7.88
C SER A 33 -11.29 -3.12 -8.63
N TYR A 34 -12.40 -3.34 -7.92
CA TYR A 34 -13.70 -3.57 -8.56
C TYR A 34 -14.50 -2.28 -8.74
N GLU A 35 -14.89 -1.98 -9.98
CA GLU A 35 -15.64 -0.78 -10.34
C GLU A 35 -17.00 -1.08 -11.00
N GLY A 36 -17.35 -2.36 -11.19
CA GLY A 36 -18.48 -2.76 -12.04
C GLY A 36 -19.88 -2.30 -11.60
N THR A 37 -20.04 -1.76 -10.39
CA THR A 37 -21.33 -1.26 -9.85
C THR A 37 -21.43 0.26 -9.82
N VAL A 38 -20.43 0.99 -10.32
CA VAL A 38 -20.43 2.46 -10.32
C VAL A 38 -21.41 3.02 -11.36
N SER A 39 -22.18 4.05 -10.97
CA SER A 39 -23.27 4.59 -11.80
C SER A 39 -23.19 6.10 -12.09
N TYR A 40 -22.17 6.80 -11.59
CA TYR A 40 -22.03 8.26 -11.77
C TYR A 40 -20.63 8.67 -12.22
N GLY A 41 -19.66 8.66 -11.32
CA GLY A 41 -18.26 8.99 -11.63
C GLY A 41 -17.37 7.76 -11.50
N GLY A 42 -16.54 7.51 -12.51
CA GLY A 42 -15.60 6.39 -12.52
C GLY A 42 -14.27 6.69 -11.83
N GLY A 43 -13.39 5.69 -11.80
CA GLY A 43 -12.02 5.77 -11.28
C GLY A 43 -11.76 4.95 -10.01
N THR A 44 -12.78 4.35 -9.40
CA THR A 44 -12.59 3.53 -8.18
C THR A 44 -11.75 2.29 -8.43
N GLY A 45 -11.67 1.78 -9.67
CA GLY A 45 -10.76 0.72 -10.08
C GLY A 45 -9.29 1.10 -9.94
N GLN A 46 -8.96 2.39 -9.95
CA GLN A 46 -7.59 2.89 -9.72
C GLN A 46 -7.28 3.09 -8.23
N GLY A 47 -8.31 3.07 -7.37
CA GLY A 47 -8.20 3.42 -5.96
C GLY A 47 -7.24 2.52 -5.19
N ALA A 48 -7.28 1.21 -5.42
CA ALA A 48 -6.41 0.28 -4.68
C ALA A 48 -4.92 0.54 -4.97
N ALA A 49 -4.55 0.78 -6.23
CA ALA A 49 -3.18 1.12 -6.60
C ALA A 49 -2.77 2.49 -6.03
N ALA A 50 -3.67 3.48 -6.07
CA ALA A 50 -3.42 4.82 -5.53
C ALA A 50 -3.19 4.81 -4.01
N ILE A 51 -3.94 3.98 -3.26
CA ILE A 51 -3.75 3.81 -1.82
C ILE A 51 -2.37 3.21 -1.52
N ILE A 52 -1.97 2.16 -2.26
CA ILE A 52 -0.65 1.55 -2.09
C ILE A 52 0.44 2.56 -2.38
N ASP A 53 0.34 3.31 -3.48
CA ASP A 53 1.33 4.32 -3.84
C ASP A 53 1.45 5.43 -2.78
N ALA A 54 0.31 5.97 -2.34
CA ALA A 54 0.29 6.99 -1.29
C ALA A 54 0.90 6.51 0.02
N SER A 55 0.62 5.25 0.41
CA SER A 55 1.11 4.67 1.67
C SER A 55 2.64 4.60 1.77
N ARG A 56 3.37 4.63 0.65
CA ARG A 56 4.85 4.65 0.60
C ARG A 56 5.46 5.96 1.10
N ASN A 57 4.64 6.94 1.48
CA ASN A 57 5.08 8.22 2.03
C ASN A 57 4.69 8.38 3.51
N MET A 58 4.21 7.32 4.16
CA MET A 58 3.86 7.32 5.59
C MET A 58 5.11 7.10 6.47
N GLU A 59 5.12 7.71 7.65
CA GLU A 59 6.03 7.30 8.74
C GLU A 59 5.60 5.93 9.25
N LEU A 60 6.48 4.92 9.19
CA LEU A 60 6.17 3.55 9.61
C LEU A 60 6.61 3.22 11.03
N TYR A 61 7.52 4.02 11.59
CA TYR A 61 8.07 3.83 12.91
C TYR A 61 7.42 4.80 13.89
N ASP A 62 7.05 4.32 15.07
CA ASP A 62 6.45 5.12 16.14
C ASP A 62 7.37 5.12 17.36
N GLU A 63 8.01 6.26 17.59
CA GLU A 63 8.99 6.47 18.67
C GLU A 63 8.38 6.44 20.07
N GLU A 64 7.07 6.63 20.21
CA GLU A 64 6.40 6.64 21.52
C GLU A 64 6.10 5.22 22.05
N THR A 65 6.25 4.21 21.19
CA THR A 65 5.93 2.82 21.51
C THR A 65 7.15 1.93 21.81
N ASP A 66 8.35 2.47 21.64
CA ASP A 66 9.65 1.86 22.00
C ASP A 66 10.20 2.45 23.32
#